data_AF-A0A3Q0RUQ5-F1
#
_entry.id   AF-A0A3Q0RUQ5-F1
#
_cell.length_a   1.000
_cell.length_b   1.000
_cell.length_c   1.000
_cell.angle_alpha   90.00
_cell.angle_beta   90.00
_cell.angle_gamma   90.00
#
_symmetry.space_group_name_H-M   'P 1'
#
loop_
_entity.id
_entity.type
_entity.pdbx_description
1 polymer ?
#
loop_
_entity_poly.entity_id
_entity_poly.type
_entity_poly.pdbx_seq_one_letter_code
_entity_poly.pdbx_strand_id
1 'polypeptide(L)'
;MSEPATNPAATSFSAPVITLPLGLAVLRTYSGALICLEIFFGGLVWILVASSAVAVPLLQGWVMFVSVTTFLFSSAYLAFLITGLADRITTDWNFLDVFYHFIALLFYFAAFVLEAATTAASKNAVIVTQPGQPPCLTTPLGNVFTVLSGRRYGINVAATILTCMVTLCYGCSMVMGFKRWRK
;
A
#
# COMPACT_ATOMS: atom_id res chain seq x y z
N MET A 1 -17.91 7.39 -61.27
CA MET A 1 -18.27 7.43 -59.83
C MET A 1 -17.06 6.90 -59.09
N SER A 2 -16.24 7.78 -58.52
CA SER A 2 -15.00 7.40 -57.83
C SER A 2 -15.34 6.82 -56.46
N GLU A 3 -14.88 5.61 -56.20
CA GLU A 3 -15.06 4.87 -54.95
C GLU A 3 -14.44 5.67 -53.78
N PRO A 4 -15.12 5.82 -52.62
CA PRO A 4 -14.53 6.51 -51.48
C PRO A 4 -13.36 5.67 -50.95
N ALA A 5 -12.15 6.24 -50.91
CA ALA A 5 -10.99 5.56 -50.36
C ALA A 5 -11.23 5.23 -48.88
N THR A 6 -11.41 3.95 -48.56
CA THR A 6 -11.49 3.44 -47.19
C THR A 6 -10.13 3.65 -46.53
N ASN A 7 -9.98 4.71 -45.73
CA ASN A 7 -8.74 4.97 -45.01
C ASN A 7 -8.53 3.86 -43.95
N PRO A 8 -7.51 2.99 -44.06
CA PRO A 8 -7.26 1.91 -43.11
C PRO A 8 -6.97 2.40 -41.69
N ALA A 9 -6.62 3.68 -41.54
CA ALA A 9 -6.39 4.32 -40.25
C ALA A 9 -7.68 4.63 -39.46
N ALA A 10 -8.86 4.54 -40.08
CA ALA A 10 -10.13 4.80 -39.39
C ALA A 10 -10.55 3.64 -38.45
N THR A 11 -9.93 2.46 -38.57
CA THR A 11 -10.24 1.25 -37.78
C THR A 11 -9.05 0.68 -37.01
N SER A 12 -7.90 1.36 -37.01
CA SER A 12 -6.75 0.92 -36.22
C SER A 12 -6.95 1.28 -34.74
N PHE A 13 -7.13 0.27 -33.89
CA PHE A 13 -7.03 0.46 -32.44
C PHE A 13 -5.60 0.89 -32.09
N SER A 14 -5.48 1.83 -31.16
CA SER A 14 -4.17 2.26 -30.67
C SER A 14 -3.42 1.04 -30.09
N ALA A 15 -2.11 0.95 -30.30
CA ALA A 15 -1.32 -0.09 -29.67
C ALA A 15 -1.25 0.16 -28.15
N PRO A 16 -1.19 -0.89 -27.31
CA PRO A 16 -0.86 -0.75 -25.89
C PRO A 16 0.51 -0.04 -25.74
N VAL A 17 0.60 0.90 -24.80
CA VAL A 17 1.86 1.59 -24.50
C VAL A 17 2.41 1.03 -23.20
N ILE A 18 3.33 0.08 -23.30
CA ILE A 18 3.98 -0.57 -22.15
C ILE A 18 5.49 -0.67 -22.36
N THR A 19 6.27 -0.20 -21.38
CA THR A 19 7.74 -0.23 -21.46
C THR A 19 8.37 -1.35 -20.63
N LEU A 20 7.60 -1.98 -19.74
CA LEU A 20 8.09 -3.12 -18.95
C LEU A 20 8.12 -4.41 -19.78
N PRO A 21 9.15 -5.26 -19.62
CA PRO A 21 9.13 -6.59 -20.22
C PRO A 21 8.03 -7.42 -19.57
N LEU A 22 7.33 -8.19 -20.40
CA LEU A 22 6.29 -9.11 -19.99
C LEU A 22 6.86 -10.50 -19.72
N GLY A 23 6.10 -11.36 -19.03
CA GLY A 23 6.56 -12.67 -18.62
C GLY A 23 7.42 -12.63 -17.37
N LEU A 24 8.09 -13.75 -17.07
CA LEU A 24 9.00 -13.87 -15.92
C LEU A 24 10.20 -12.92 -15.99
N ALA A 25 10.50 -12.35 -17.16
CA ALA A 25 11.54 -11.34 -17.32
C ALA A 25 11.26 -10.08 -16.50
N VAL A 26 9.99 -9.77 -16.19
CA VAL A 26 9.63 -8.63 -15.34
C VAL A 26 10.28 -8.70 -13.97
N LEU A 27 10.41 -9.91 -13.40
CA LEU A 27 10.99 -10.15 -12.07
C LEU A 27 12.49 -9.84 -12.01
N ARG A 28 13.18 -9.82 -13.16
CA ARG A 28 14.60 -9.42 -13.24
C ARG A 28 14.79 -7.91 -13.37
N THR A 29 13.72 -7.14 -13.53
CA THR A 29 13.80 -5.68 -13.58
C THR A 29 13.74 -5.07 -12.19
N TYR A 30 14.33 -3.89 -12.02
CA TYR A 30 14.18 -3.12 -10.78
C TYR A 30 12.72 -2.85 -10.43
N SER A 31 11.87 -2.60 -11.43
CA SER A 31 10.43 -2.35 -11.22
C SER A 31 9.71 -3.60 -10.70
N GLY A 32 9.97 -4.77 -11.30
CA GLY A 32 9.40 -6.03 -10.81
C GLY A 32 9.88 -6.40 -9.41
N ALA A 33 11.16 -6.17 -9.11
CA ALA A 33 11.71 -6.39 -7.78
C ALA A 33 11.03 -5.50 -6.72
N LEU A 34 10.79 -4.21 -7.02
CA LEU A 34 10.06 -3.34 -6.09
C LEU A 34 8.61 -3.78 -5.90
N ILE A 35 7.89 -4.18 -6.96
CA ILE A 35 6.52 -4.70 -6.83
C ILE A 35 6.50 -5.94 -5.93
N CYS A 36 7.49 -6.83 -6.05
CA CYS A 36 7.61 -7.98 -5.15
C CYS A 36 7.85 -7.55 -3.68
N LEU A 37 8.67 -6.53 -3.44
CA LEU A 37 8.89 -6.00 -2.10
C LEU A 37 7.65 -5.32 -1.53
N GLU A 38 6.90 -4.58 -2.34
CA GLU A 38 5.61 -3.98 -1.96
C GLU A 38 4.61 -5.04 -1.51
N ILE A 39 4.49 -6.15 -2.27
CA ILE A 39 3.63 -7.28 -1.93
C ILE A 39 4.12 -7.97 -0.66
N PHE A 40 5.42 -8.21 -0.52
CA PHE A 40 5.98 -8.90 0.64
C PHE A 40 5.78 -8.10 1.93
N PHE A 41 6.24 -6.85 1.97
CA PHE A 41 6.13 -6.00 3.14
C PHE A 41 4.68 -5.59 3.41
N GLY A 42 3.89 -5.28 2.36
CA GLY A 42 2.46 -5.01 2.49
C GLY A 42 1.70 -6.22 3.02
N GLY A 43 2.09 -7.43 2.61
CA GLY A 43 1.59 -8.69 3.16
C GLY A 43 1.81 -8.79 4.67
N LEU A 44 3.04 -8.51 5.11
CA LEU A 44 3.40 -8.53 6.52
C LEU A 44 2.63 -7.50 7.34
N VAL A 45 2.43 -6.27 6.83
CA VAL A 45 1.73 -5.20 7.56
C VAL A 45 0.33 -5.64 7.99
N TRP A 46 -0.52 -6.13 7.07
CA TRP A 46 -1.88 -6.50 7.47
C TRP A 46 -1.92 -7.74 8.36
N ILE A 47 -0.97 -8.67 8.21
CA ILE A 47 -0.82 -9.83 9.12
C ILE A 47 -0.47 -9.36 10.53
N LEU A 48 0.48 -8.42 10.65
CA LEU A 48 0.86 -7.85 11.95
C LEU A 48 -0.32 -7.11 12.59
N VAL A 49 -1.00 -6.26 11.83
CA VAL A 49 -2.16 -5.51 12.33
C VAL A 49 -3.27 -6.48 12.79
N ALA A 50 -3.60 -7.49 12.00
CA ALA A 50 -4.57 -8.52 12.38
C ALA A 50 -4.14 -9.28 13.64
N SER A 51 -2.84 -9.60 13.78
CA SER A 51 -2.30 -10.30 14.96
C SER A 51 -2.40 -9.50 16.26
N SER A 52 -2.51 -8.18 16.17
CA SER A 52 -2.72 -7.30 17.34
C SER A 52 -4.16 -7.33 17.87
N ALA A 53 -5.06 -8.06 17.18
CA ALA A 53 -6.51 -8.06 17.37
C ALA A 53 -7.15 -6.68 17.18
N VAL A 54 -6.50 -5.84 16.35
CA VAL A 54 -6.95 -4.48 16.01
C VAL A 54 -7.26 -3.66 17.27
N ALA A 55 -6.25 -3.52 18.12
CA ALA A 55 -6.35 -2.87 19.43
C ALA A 55 -6.86 -1.42 19.37
N VAL A 56 -6.64 -0.73 18.25
CA VAL A 56 -7.21 0.60 17.96
C VAL A 56 -8.06 0.50 16.69
N PRO A 57 -9.34 0.10 16.79
CA PRO A 57 -10.16 -0.30 15.65
C PRO A 57 -10.20 0.70 14.49
N LEU A 58 -10.30 2.00 14.80
CA LEU A 58 -10.41 3.04 13.77
C LEU A 58 -9.10 3.23 12.99
N LEU A 59 -7.97 3.39 13.70
CA LEU A 59 -6.68 3.69 13.06
C LEU A 59 -6.08 2.44 12.41
N GLN A 60 -6.08 1.32 13.13
CA GLN A 60 -5.55 0.06 12.60
C GLN A 60 -6.47 -0.57 11.54
N GLY A 61 -7.78 -0.32 11.61
CA GLY A 61 -8.72 -0.74 10.56
C GLY A 61 -8.42 -0.06 9.22
N TRP A 62 -8.09 1.24 9.24
CA TRP A 62 -7.63 1.94 8.04
C TRP A 62 -6.34 1.34 7.47
N VAL A 63 -5.34 1.10 8.33
CA VAL A 63 -4.05 0.53 7.92
C VAL A 63 -4.23 -0.87 7.32
N MET A 64 -5.08 -1.69 7.94
CA MET A 64 -5.42 -3.02 7.43
C MET A 64 -6.12 -2.93 6.07
N PHE A 65 -7.11 -2.06 5.92
CA PHE A 65 -7.79 -1.83 4.64
C PHE A 65 -6.81 -1.46 3.54
N VAL A 66 -6.00 -0.40 3.76
CA VAL A 66 -4.99 0.06 2.80
C VAL A 66 -4.10 -1.11 2.39
N SER A 67 -3.54 -1.82 3.38
CA SER A 67 -2.53 -2.83 3.15
C SER A 67 -3.06 -4.08 2.43
N VAL A 68 -4.30 -4.50 2.73
CA VAL A 68 -4.94 -5.62 2.00
C VAL A 68 -5.28 -5.19 0.57
N THR A 69 -5.87 -4.01 0.39
CA THR A 69 -6.29 -3.52 -0.92
C THR A 69 -5.10 -3.37 -1.87
N THR A 70 -4.01 -2.74 -1.42
CA THR A 70 -2.79 -2.61 -2.22
C THR A 70 -2.09 -3.95 -2.44
N PHE A 71 -2.13 -4.87 -1.47
CA PHE A 71 -1.58 -6.22 -1.67
C PHE A 71 -2.30 -6.94 -2.81
N LEU A 72 -3.64 -6.86 -2.85
CA LEU A 72 -4.43 -7.46 -3.93
C LEU A 72 -4.17 -6.79 -5.28
N PHE A 73 -4.16 -5.45 -5.33
CA PHE A 73 -3.91 -4.73 -6.58
C PHE A 73 -2.48 -4.92 -7.10
N SER A 74 -1.45 -4.86 -6.26
CA SER A 74 -0.06 -5.14 -6.67
C SER A 74 0.11 -6.60 -7.12
N SER A 75 -0.52 -7.55 -6.42
CA SER A 75 -0.50 -8.96 -6.83
C SER A 75 -1.17 -9.18 -8.18
N ALA A 76 -2.34 -8.56 -8.39
CA ALA A 76 -3.02 -8.59 -9.67
C ALA A 76 -2.17 -7.95 -10.77
N TYR A 77 -1.63 -6.75 -10.53
CA TYR A 77 -0.77 -6.04 -11.48
C TYR A 77 0.46 -6.88 -11.88
N LEU A 78 1.16 -7.47 -10.90
CA LEU A 78 2.27 -8.37 -11.16
C LEU A 78 1.84 -9.61 -11.97
N ALA A 79 0.67 -10.19 -11.66
CA ALA A 79 0.13 -11.31 -12.42
C ALA A 79 -0.19 -10.93 -13.88
N PHE A 80 -0.76 -9.75 -14.14
CA PHE A 80 -0.99 -9.23 -15.49
C PHE A 80 0.33 -9.10 -16.29
N LEU A 81 1.40 -8.64 -15.64
CA LEU A 81 2.72 -8.52 -16.26
C LEU A 81 3.36 -9.89 -16.54
N ILE A 82 3.29 -10.83 -15.59
CA ILE A 82 3.85 -12.19 -15.74
C ILE A 82 3.08 -13.01 -16.78
N THR A 83 1.75 -12.88 -16.84
CA THR A 83 0.93 -13.61 -17.81
C THR A 83 0.98 -13.01 -19.22
N GLY A 84 1.52 -11.79 -19.37
CA GLY A 84 1.50 -11.06 -20.63
C GLY A 84 0.12 -10.56 -21.05
N LEU A 85 -0.89 -10.67 -20.17
CA LEU A 85 -2.25 -10.17 -20.42
C LEU A 85 -2.26 -8.66 -20.67
N ALA A 86 -1.28 -7.93 -20.15
CA ALA A 86 -1.16 -6.50 -20.37
C ALA A 86 -1.04 -6.13 -21.87
N ASP A 87 -0.39 -6.96 -22.69
CA ASP A 87 -0.28 -6.75 -24.14
C ASP A 87 -1.62 -6.89 -24.89
N ARG A 88 -2.60 -7.56 -24.27
CA ARG A 88 -3.91 -7.81 -24.88
C ARG A 88 -4.90 -6.68 -24.66
N ILE A 89 -4.58 -5.71 -23.80
CA ILE A 89 -5.47 -4.60 -23.46
C ILE A 89 -4.84 -3.30 -23.96
N THR A 90 -5.52 -2.66 -24.90
CA THR A 90 -5.17 -1.34 -25.43
C THR A 90 -5.42 -0.27 -24.35
N THR A 91 -4.38 0.07 -23.59
CA THR A 91 -4.37 1.14 -22.59
C THR A 91 -2.94 1.67 -22.43
N ASP A 92 -2.79 2.90 -21.96
CA ASP A 92 -1.49 3.43 -21.55
C ASP A 92 -1.10 2.83 -20.18
N TRP A 93 -0.36 1.73 -20.24
CA TRP A 93 0.10 1.02 -19.04
C TRP A 93 1.12 1.83 -18.25
N ASN A 94 1.89 2.69 -18.90
CA ASN A 94 2.84 3.57 -18.21
C ASN A 94 2.11 4.64 -17.38
N PHE A 95 1.03 5.22 -17.91
CA PHE A 95 0.19 6.14 -17.14
C PHE A 95 -0.49 5.42 -15.96
N LEU A 96 -1.08 4.24 -16.22
CA LEU A 96 -1.75 3.44 -15.18
C LEU A 96 -0.79 3.05 -14.05
N ASP A 97 0.44 2.67 -14.41
CA ASP A 97 1.52 2.38 -13.47
C ASP A 97 1.83 3.59 -12.57
N VAL A 98 2.04 4.79 -13.14
CA VAL A 98 2.28 6.00 -12.36
C VAL A 98 1.11 6.33 -11.45
N PHE A 99 -0.10 6.30 -11.99
CA PHE A 99 -1.31 6.62 -11.25
C PHE A 99 -1.50 5.68 -10.07
N TYR A 100 -1.34 4.37 -10.29
CA TYR A 100 -1.44 3.37 -9.24
C TYR A 100 -0.42 3.61 -8.13
N HIS A 101 0.86 3.74 -8.46
CA HIS A 101 1.92 3.90 -7.44
C HIS A 101 1.80 5.24 -6.70
N PHE A 102 1.32 6.31 -7.35
CA PHE A 102 1.04 7.59 -6.68
C PHE A 102 -0.08 7.46 -5.65
N ILE A 103 -1.21 6.83 -6.03
CA ILE A 103 -2.32 6.60 -5.12
C ILE A 103 -1.87 5.69 -3.96
N ALA A 104 -1.21 4.57 -4.26
CA ALA A 104 -0.70 3.66 -3.25
C ALA A 104 0.27 4.34 -2.28
N LEU A 105 1.17 5.20 -2.78
CA LEU A 105 2.06 6.02 -1.96
C LEU A 105 1.29 6.90 -0.97
N LEU A 106 0.25 7.61 -1.43
CA LEU A 106 -0.54 8.48 -0.56
C LEU A 106 -1.27 7.70 0.53
N PHE A 107 -1.89 6.58 0.17
CA PHE A 107 -2.60 5.73 1.13
C PHE A 107 -1.66 5.08 2.15
N TYR A 108 -0.50 4.59 1.72
CA TYR A 108 0.50 4.03 2.64
C TYR A 108 1.18 5.07 3.50
N PHE A 109 1.41 6.28 2.97
CA PHE A 109 1.89 7.39 3.78
C PHE A 109 0.88 7.75 4.89
N ALA A 110 -0.41 7.80 4.57
CA ALA A 110 -1.45 7.99 5.58
C ALA A 110 -1.46 6.85 6.61
N ALA A 111 -1.33 5.59 6.17
CA ALA A 111 -1.24 4.44 7.06
C ALA A 111 -0.01 4.52 8.00
N PHE A 112 1.16 4.90 7.46
CA PHE A 112 2.38 5.11 8.23
C PHE A 112 2.20 6.20 9.30
N VAL A 113 1.58 7.34 8.94
CA VAL A 113 1.31 8.42 9.90
C VAL A 113 0.35 7.96 11.01
N LEU A 114 -0.67 7.16 10.68
CA LEU A 114 -1.60 6.64 11.68
C LEU A 114 -0.94 5.63 12.62
N GLU A 115 -0.09 4.72 12.12
CA GLU A 115 0.69 3.78 12.95
C GLU A 115 1.72 4.51 13.83
N ALA A 116 2.36 5.56 13.30
CA ALA A 116 3.25 6.42 14.07
C ALA A 116 2.48 7.17 15.17
N ALA A 117 1.30 7.68 14.86
CA ALA A 117 0.43 8.35 15.82
C ALA A 117 -0.08 7.41 16.91
N THR A 118 -0.48 6.17 16.58
CA THR A 118 -0.88 5.16 17.59
C THR A 118 0.28 4.79 18.51
N THR A 119 1.50 4.71 17.97
CA THR A 119 2.73 4.48 18.75
C THR A 119 2.99 5.65 19.69
N ALA A 120 2.95 6.88 19.18
CA ALA A 120 3.25 8.09 19.95
C ALA A 120 2.19 8.41 21.02
N ALA A 121 0.93 8.09 20.75
CA ALA A 121 -0.19 8.28 21.68
C ALA A 121 -0.34 7.15 22.72
N SER A 122 0.49 6.11 22.63
CA SER A 122 0.43 4.96 23.54
C SER A 122 0.80 5.40 24.96
N LYS A 123 -0.16 5.33 25.88
CA LYS A 123 0.05 5.59 27.30
C LYS A 123 -0.39 4.40 28.13
N ASN A 124 0.36 4.11 29.19
CA ASN A 124 -0.03 3.10 30.15
C ASN A 124 -1.23 3.60 30.96
N ALA A 125 -2.28 2.79 31.03
CA ALA A 125 -3.38 3.03 31.95
C ALA A 125 -2.91 2.65 33.36
N VAL A 126 -3.05 3.57 34.33
CA VAL A 126 -2.61 3.35 35.71
C VAL A 126 -3.83 2.99 36.54
N ILE A 127 -3.81 1.79 37.14
CA ILE A 127 -4.80 1.38 38.12
C ILE A 127 -4.43 2.06 39.44
N VAL A 128 -5.28 2.95 39.91
CA VAL A 128 -5.14 3.56 41.23
C VAL A 128 -6.00 2.77 42.21
N THR A 129 -5.37 2.22 43.24
CA THR A 129 -6.04 1.57 44.36
C THR A 129 -6.08 2.54 45.54
N GLN A 130 -7.29 2.96 45.92
CA GLN A 130 -7.51 3.75 47.13
C GLN A 130 -8.07 2.86 48.26
N PRO A 131 -7.66 3.05 49.53
CA PRO A 131 -8.22 2.30 50.65
C PRO A 131 -9.73 2.55 50.76
N GLY A 132 -10.52 1.48 50.74
CA GLY A 132 -11.99 1.56 50.85
C GLY A 132 -12.74 1.86 49.55
N GLN A 133 -12.07 1.93 48.40
CA GLN A 133 -12.70 2.20 47.10
C GLN A 133 -12.30 1.13 46.06
N PRO A 134 -13.21 0.76 45.13
CA PRO A 134 -12.86 -0.17 44.05
C PRO A 134 -11.72 0.42 43.18
N PRO A 135 -10.83 -0.43 42.64
CA PRO A 135 -9.74 0.01 41.78
C PRO A 135 -10.29 0.83 40.61
N CYS A 136 -9.78 2.05 40.44
CA CYS A 136 -10.19 2.94 39.36
C CYS A 136 -9.08 3.03 38.31
N LEU A 137 -9.48 2.95 37.03
CA LEU A 137 -8.56 3.10 35.91
C LEU A 137 -8.37 4.61 35.67
N THR A 138 -7.20 5.13 36.02
CA THR A 138 -6.85 6.52 35.73
C THR A 138 -6.10 6.58 34.40
N THR A 139 -6.65 7.36 33.47
CA THR A 139 -6.04 7.63 32.17
C THR A 139 -5.52 9.07 32.16
N PRO A 140 -4.24 9.30 31.79
CA PRO A 140 -3.67 10.64 31.79
C PRO A 140 -4.31 11.52 30.71
N LEU A 141 -4.66 12.76 31.07
CA LEU A 141 -5.28 13.75 30.19
C LEU A 141 -4.41 14.01 28.94
N GLY A 142 -5.00 13.92 27.75
CA GLY A 142 -4.40 14.25 26.46
C GLY A 142 -5.44 14.11 25.35
N ASN A 143 -5.31 14.89 24.27
CA ASN A 143 -6.33 14.95 23.21
C ASN A 143 -6.46 13.65 22.39
N VAL A 144 -5.42 12.81 22.34
CA VAL A 144 -5.45 11.48 21.72
C VAL A 144 -4.67 10.53 22.62
N PHE A 145 -5.29 9.42 23.01
CA PHE A 145 -4.68 8.40 23.87
C PHE A 145 -5.07 7.01 23.37
N THR A 146 -4.08 6.12 23.29
CA THR A 146 -4.28 4.71 22.93
C THR A 146 -3.76 3.82 24.07
N VAL A 147 -4.56 2.84 24.50
CA VAL A 147 -4.12 1.83 25.50
C VAL A 147 -3.57 0.63 24.76
N LEU A 148 -2.24 0.55 24.62
CA LEU A 148 -1.60 -0.66 24.11
C LEU A 148 -0.87 -1.39 25.25
N SER A 149 -1.13 -2.69 25.38
CA SER A 149 -0.28 -3.57 26.16
C SER A 149 1.09 -3.71 25.48
N GLY A 150 2.17 -4.00 26.21
CA GLY A 150 3.53 -4.04 25.66
C GLY A 150 3.70 -4.89 24.39
N ARG A 151 3.01 -6.04 24.30
CA ARG A 151 2.99 -6.88 23.08
C ARG A 151 2.37 -6.15 21.89
N ARG A 152 1.21 -5.51 22.08
CA ARG A 152 0.50 -4.76 21.02
C ARG A 152 1.31 -3.56 20.57
N TYR A 153 1.97 -2.89 21.51
CA TYR A 153 2.89 -1.79 21.22
C TYR A 153 4.02 -2.25 20.31
N GLY A 154 4.69 -3.37 20.63
CA GLY A 154 5.76 -3.93 19.78
C GLY A 154 5.26 -4.29 18.36
N ILE A 155 4.06 -4.87 18.24
CA ILE A 155 3.45 -5.18 16.95
C ILE A 155 3.18 -3.90 16.14
N ASN A 156 2.65 -2.85 16.78
CA ASN A 156 2.36 -1.56 16.14
C ASN A 156 3.65 -0.84 15.70
N VAL A 157 4.72 -0.89 16.51
CA VAL A 157 6.05 -0.37 16.12
C VAL A 157 6.58 -1.11 14.89
N ALA A 158 6.50 -2.45 14.87
CA ALA A 158 6.93 -3.23 13.72
C ALA A 158 6.09 -2.92 12.47
N ALA A 159 4.77 -2.78 12.62
CA ALA A 159 3.88 -2.36 11.54
C ALA A 159 4.21 -0.96 11.03
N THR A 160 4.58 -0.02 11.93
CA THR A 160 5.03 1.33 11.56
C THR A 160 6.31 1.28 10.70
N ILE A 161 7.28 0.45 11.07
CA ILE A 161 8.54 0.31 10.32
C ILE A 161 8.27 -0.31 8.94
N LEU A 162 7.46 -1.36 8.89
CA LEU A 162 7.11 -2.03 7.62
C LEU A 162 6.29 -1.12 6.71
N THR A 163 5.31 -0.38 7.23
CA THR A 163 4.54 0.61 6.44
C THR A 163 5.44 1.71 5.90
N CYS A 164 6.46 2.14 6.64
CA CYS A 164 7.48 3.07 6.14
C CYS A 164 8.27 2.46 4.97
N MET A 165 8.75 1.23 5.11
CA MET A 165 9.45 0.51 4.02
C MET A 165 8.57 0.40 2.76
N VAL A 166 7.30 0.03 2.92
CA VAL A 166 6.34 -0.06 1.81
C VAL A 166 6.12 1.30 1.14
N THR A 167 5.97 2.36 1.94
CA THR A 167 5.82 3.74 1.45
C THR A 167 7.03 4.14 0.58
N LEU A 168 8.25 3.82 1.02
CA LEU A 168 9.46 4.07 0.25
C LEU A 168 9.51 3.25 -1.04
N CYS A 169 9.09 1.98 -1.02
CA CYS A 169 8.99 1.16 -2.22
C CYS A 169 8.03 1.79 -3.24
N TYR A 170 6.81 2.15 -2.84
CA TYR A 170 5.85 2.82 -3.72
C TYR A 170 6.37 4.16 -4.24
N GLY A 171 7.09 4.93 -3.42
CA GLY A 171 7.74 6.18 -3.86
C GLY A 171 8.79 5.95 -4.94
N CYS A 172 9.66 4.95 -4.76
CA CYS A 172 10.65 4.56 -5.76
C CYS A 172 10.00 4.06 -7.06
N SER A 173 8.97 3.21 -6.95
CA SER A 173 8.22 2.71 -8.09
C SER A 173 7.50 3.82 -8.85
N MET A 174 6.88 4.79 -8.15
CA MET A 174 6.28 5.97 -8.75
C MET A 174 7.31 6.80 -9.54
N VAL A 175 8.49 7.06 -8.98
CA VAL A 175 9.55 7.81 -9.68
C VAL A 175 10.02 7.08 -10.94
N MET A 176 10.17 5.75 -10.89
CA MET A 176 10.53 4.96 -12.06
C MET A 176 9.40 4.93 -13.10
N GLY A 177 8.15 4.76 -12.67
CA GLY A 177 6.97 4.85 -13.52
C GLY A 177 6.90 6.19 -14.23
N PHE A 178 7.12 7.28 -13.49
CA PHE A 178 7.06 8.63 -14.04
C PHE A 178 8.15 8.84 -15.10
N LYS A 179 9.37 8.33 -14.85
CA LYS A 179 10.43 8.31 -15.86
C LYS A 179 10.10 7.49 -17.10
N ARG A 180 9.27 6.44 -16.99
CA ARG A 180 8.79 5.65 -18.14
C ARG A 180 7.71 6.38 -18.91
N TRP A 181 6.75 6.98 -18.23
CA TRP A 181 5.63 7.70 -18.84
C TRP A 181 6.06 8.98 -19.57
N ARG A 182 7.14 9.62 -19.11
CA ARG A 182 7.70 10.84 -19.72
C ARG A 182 8.52 10.59 -21.00
N LYS A 183 8.86 9.34 -21.32
CA LYS A 183 9.62 8.96 -22.51
C LYS A 183 8.66 8.62 -23.64
#